data_AF-A6E752-F1
#
_entry.id   AF-A6E752-F1
#
_cell.length_a   1.000
_cell.length_b   1.000
_cell.length_c   1.000
_cell.angle_alpha   90.00
_cell.angle_beta   90.00
_cell.angle_gamma   90.00
#
_symmetry.space_group_name_H-M   'P 1'
#
loop_
_entity.id
_entity.type
_entity.pdbx_description
1 polymer ?
#
loop_
_entity_poly.entity_id
_entity_poly.type
_entity_poly.pdbx_seq_one_letter_code
_entity_poly.pdbx_strand_id
1 'polypeptide(L)'
;MSTFNDFNNPHVAKLPRHLRQFIVEQHYEKYTPIDQAVWRYVMRQNYSYLKQVAFYPYIKGLQRAGLSIEYIPDLQTMNDNLGKIGWGAVTVDGFIPPAAFMEYQAYHVLVIAADIRQINHIQYTPAPDIIHESAGHAPIIADADYNSYLSYFGSIGARAMFSARDFELYEAIRNLSILKEAVDANEVEIARAEKLLQQISENMGEPSEMALLGRLHWWTVEYGLIGTLEDPKIYGAGLLSSIGESSSCMKSDVPKLPYTIDAINHPYDITKTQPQLFVTETFQNLIDVLEQFADTMAFRRGGTESLVKAMECKNPATAVYSSGLQVTGIFTDIGIDQDDQLTFIRTKGPSALAAGDKQLEGHGKHEHKDGFSSPVGRLLGATVALEHYSNTQLLEAGITIDERASLTFASGISVQGIARYTRHHEGKLILIGFEDCTLKEANGNVLFQPEWGVYDMAVGEKIVSVFNGAADKDAYEELTHVSDQHTHKVTYDAATQELHHIYREIRNIREGKGDVSSLGGYFELLKTSFRQDWLASMEILEILYHKAIHPQLEKEVRIYLELKAATETEYQKLINDGLHVIQNPVSQLITEED
;
A
#
# COMPACT_ATOMS: atom_id res chain seq x y z
N MET A 1 -11.34 12.86 20.29
CA MET A 1 -10.27 12.94 19.27
C MET A 1 -8.97 12.91 20.06
N SER A 2 -8.31 11.75 20.15
CA SER A 2 -6.92 11.75 20.61
C SER A 2 -6.13 12.66 19.69
N THR A 3 -5.20 13.43 20.25
CA THR A 3 -4.29 14.25 19.47
C THR A 3 -3.47 13.31 18.57
N PHE A 4 -3.63 13.43 17.27
CA PHE A 4 -2.81 12.72 16.28
C PHE A 4 -1.33 12.88 16.63
N ASN A 5 -0.64 11.77 16.86
CA ASN A 5 0.81 11.78 17.09
C ASN A 5 1.52 11.77 15.73
N ASP A 6 2.20 12.87 15.40
CA ASP A 6 2.96 13.00 14.17
C ASP A 6 4.44 12.62 14.33
N PHE A 7 4.84 12.16 15.52
CA PHE A 7 6.21 11.78 15.87
C PHE A 7 7.24 12.90 15.64
N ASN A 8 6.82 14.17 15.61
CA ASN A 8 7.63 15.30 15.15
C ASN A 8 8.24 15.11 13.75
N ASN A 9 7.65 14.25 12.91
CA ASN A 9 8.10 14.00 11.55
C ASN A 9 7.29 14.85 10.54
N PRO A 10 7.95 15.67 9.70
CA PRO A 10 7.26 16.59 8.81
C PRO A 10 6.43 15.91 7.70
N HIS A 11 6.76 14.68 7.33
CA HIS A 11 5.99 13.91 6.34
C HIS A 11 4.72 13.32 6.97
N VAL A 12 4.85 12.77 8.19
CA VAL A 12 3.70 12.26 8.95
C VAL A 12 2.72 13.40 9.30
N ALA A 13 3.23 14.58 9.68
CA ALA A 13 2.41 15.75 9.98
C ALA A 13 1.56 16.24 8.78
N LYS A 14 2.04 16.03 7.55
CA LYS A 14 1.37 16.43 6.30
C LYS A 14 0.31 15.44 5.83
N LEU A 15 0.21 14.25 6.42
CA LEU A 15 -0.78 13.26 6.01
C LEU A 15 -2.20 13.85 6.04
N PRO A 16 -3.02 13.66 5.00
CA PRO A 16 -4.39 14.15 4.98
C PRO A 16 -5.29 13.38 5.94
N ARG A 17 -6.44 13.95 6.31
CA ARG A 17 -7.31 13.43 7.36
C ARG A 17 -7.85 12.03 7.05
N HIS A 18 -8.19 11.76 5.79
CA HIS A 18 -8.69 10.46 5.34
C HIS A 18 -7.63 9.35 5.40
N LEU A 19 -6.32 9.65 5.45
CA LEU A 19 -5.31 8.64 5.74
C LEU A 19 -5.16 8.41 7.24
N ARG A 20 -5.16 9.49 8.04
CA ARG A 20 -4.98 9.42 9.50
C ARG A 20 -5.96 8.49 10.22
N GLN A 21 -7.12 8.22 9.65
CA GLN A 21 -8.10 7.28 10.23
C GLN A 21 -7.57 5.84 10.30
N PHE A 22 -6.62 5.44 9.45
CA PHE A 22 -6.05 4.09 9.46
C PHE A 22 -4.89 3.91 10.43
N ILE A 23 -4.39 5.01 11.01
CA ILE A 23 -3.22 5.00 11.88
C ILE A 23 -3.62 4.56 13.28
N VAL A 24 -2.90 3.57 13.81
CA VAL A 24 -3.03 3.08 15.18
C VAL A 24 -1.75 3.40 15.97
N GLU A 25 -1.85 3.51 17.28
CA GLU A 25 -0.67 3.70 18.15
C GLU A 25 0.14 2.40 18.24
N GLN A 26 1.47 2.52 18.16
CA GLN A 26 2.36 1.39 18.48
C GLN A 26 2.38 1.17 19.99
N HIS A 27 1.70 0.14 20.45
CA HIS A 27 1.74 -0.31 21.85
C HIS A 27 3.01 -1.12 22.12
N TYR A 28 4.17 -0.47 22.16
CA TYR A 28 5.47 -1.13 22.30
C TYR A 28 5.57 -2.03 23.55
N GLU A 29 4.85 -1.68 24.61
CA GLU A 29 4.76 -2.46 25.84
C GLU A 29 4.09 -3.83 25.69
N LYS A 30 3.38 -4.06 24.58
CA LYS A 30 2.75 -5.36 24.28
C LYS A 30 3.74 -6.39 23.73
N TYR A 31 4.88 -5.97 23.18
CA TYR A 31 5.89 -6.92 22.71
C TYR A 31 6.45 -7.72 23.88
N THR A 32 6.27 -9.02 23.83
CA THR A 32 6.73 -9.95 24.86
C THR A 32 8.24 -10.15 24.79
N PRO A 33 8.87 -10.68 25.85
CA PRO A 33 10.27 -11.10 25.79
C PRO A 33 10.55 -12.15 24.71
N ILE A 34 9.56 -13.00 24.37
CA ILE A 34 9.68 -13.97 23.28
C ILE A 34 9.72 -13.24 21.93
N ASP A 35 8.80 -12.28 21.70
CA ASP A 35 8.78 -11.48 20.46
C ASP A 35 10.12 -10.80 20.20
N GLN A 36 10.72 -10.25 21.26
CA GLN A 36 12.03 -9.62 21.20
C GLN A 36 13.17 -10.60 20.88
N ALA A 37 13.06 -11.86 21.31
CA ALA A 37 13.99 -12.92 20.95
C ALA A 37 13.77 -13.41 19.51
N VAL A 38 12.52 -13.52 19.06
CA VAL A 38 12.14 -13.84 17.68
C VAL A 38 12.72 -12.81 16.72
N TRP A 39 12.51 -11.53 17.00
CA TRP A 39 13.10 -10.43 16.23
C TRP A 39 14.62 -10.58 16.11
N ARG A 40 15.31 -10.71 17.25
CA ARG A 40 16.78 -10.82 17.31
C ARG A 40 17.27 -12.00 16.49
N TYR A 41 16.62 -13.14 16.65
CA TYR A 41 16.95 -14.35 15.92
C TYR A 41 16.83 -14.14 14.41
N VAL A 42 15.66 -13.69 13.93
CA VAL A 42 15.43 -13.48 12.49
C VAL A 42 16.36 -12.44 11.91
N MET A 43 16.53 -11.30 12.58
CA MET A 43 17.38 -10.21 12.09
C MET A 43 18.86 -10.59 12.01
N ARG A 44 19.38 -11.35 12.98
CA ARG A 44 20.78 -11.83 12.94
C ARG A 44 21.00 -12.84 11.80
N GLN A 45 20.03 -13.71 11.56
CA GLN A 45 20.06 -14.64 10.43
C GLN A 45 20.04 -13.88 9.09
N ASN A 46 19.08 -12.97 8.92
CA ASN A 46 18.97 -12.10 7.73
C ASN A 46 20.28 -11.36 7.50
N TYR A 47 20.83 -10.70 8.53
CA TYR A 47 22.09 -9.98 8.44
C TYR A 47 23.25 -10.87 8.00
N SER A 48 23.37 -12.09 8.56
CA SER A 48 24.47 -13.01 8.26
C SER A 48 24.52 -13.39 6.78
N TYR A 49 23.35 -13.65 6.18
CA TYR A 49 23.23 -14.03 4.79
C TYR A 49 23.24 -12.81 3.84
N LEU A 50 22.41 -11.82 4.11
CA LEU A 50 22.15 -10.69 3.22
C LEU A 50 23.36 -9.77 3.04
N LYS A 51 24.30 -9.73 3.99
CA LYS A 51 25.53 -8.94 3.84
C LYS A 51 26.35 -9.27 2.58
N GLN A 52 26.12 -10.42 1.95
CA GLN A 52 26.84 -10.86 0.74
C GLN A 52 26.01 -10.77 -0.54
N VAL A 53 24.68 -10.82 -0.43
CA VAL A 53 23.77 -10.99 -1.58
C VAL A 53 22.79 -9.85 -1.77
N ALA A 54 22.51 -9.07 -0.73
CA ALA A 54 21.66 -7.90 -0.84
C ALA A 54 22.40 -6.75 -1.53
N PHE A 55 21.63 -5.88 -2.17
CA PHE A 55 22.13 -4.66 -2.75
C PHE A 55 22.80 -3.82 -1.66
N TYR A 56 23.93 -3.19 -2.00
CA TYR A 56 24.89 -2.63 -1.04
C TYR A 56 24.31 -1.68 0.03
N PRO A 57 23.22 -0.92 -0.21
CA PRO A 57 22.64 -0.06 0.80
C PRO A 57 21.96 -0.81 1.94
N TYR A 58 21.60 -2.10 1.80
CA TYR A 58 20.73 -2.78 2.76
C TYR A 58 21.26 -2.72 4.21
N ILE A 59 22.52 -3.12 4.42
CA ILE A 59 23.09 -3.21 5.78
C ILE A 59 23.24 -1.83 6.44
N LYS A 60 23.73 -0.83 5.68
CA LYS A 60 23.82 0.56 6.15
C LYS A 60 22.42 1.19 6.31
N GLY A 61 21.49 0.77 5.47
CA GLY A 61 20.10 1.18 5.41
C GLY A 61 19.32 0.84 6.67
N LEU A 62 19.57 -0.34 7.26
CA LEU A 62 18.98 -0.74 8.54
C LEU A 62 19.24 0.34 9.61
N GLN A 63 20.50 0.79 9.75
CA GLN A 63 20.85 1.84 10.71
C GLN A 63 20.24 3.19 10.35
N ARG A 64 20.28 3.58 9.06
CA ARG A 64 19.70 4.83 8.57
C ARG A 64 18.17 4.89 8.74
N ALA A 65 17.51 3.73 8.80
CA ALA A 65 16.08 3.60 9.11
C ALA A 65 15.79 3.50 10.62
N GLY A 66 16.81 3.55 11.49
CA GLY A 66 16.64 3.42 12.94
C GLY A 66 16.42 1.98 13.43
N LEU A 67 16.84 0.99 12.63
CA LEU A 67 16.62 -0.44 12.91
C LEU A 67 17.84 -1.10 13.56
N SER A 68 17.53 -2.01 14.49
CA SER A 68 18.50 -2.80 15.24
C SER A 68 18.30 -4.28 14.97
N ILE A 69 19.40 -5.04 14.90
CA ILE A 69 19.32 -6.50 14.89
C ILE A 69 19.06 -7.10 16.28
N GLU A 70 18.95 -6.27 17.33
CA GLU A 70 18.83 -6.70 18.72
C GLU A 70 17.45 -6.45 19.36
N TYR A 71 16.62 -5.59 18.80
CA TYR A 71 15.32 -5.29 19.39
C TYR A 71 14.36 -4.78 18.33
N ILE A 72 13.08 -5.10 18.53
CA ILE A 72 11.98 -4.60 17.71
C ILE A 72 12.05 -3.07 17.69
N PRO A 73 11.89 -2.40 16.53
CA PRO A 73 12.05 -0.97 16.45
C PRO A 73 10.92 -0.22 17.14
N ASP A 74 11.29 0.85 17.83
CA ASP A 74 10.37 1.86 18.33
C ASP A 74 10.07 2.87 17.21
N LEU A 75 8.79 3.17 16.99
CA LEU A 75 8.34 3.97 15.86
C LEU A 75 8.80 5.43 15.95
N GLN A 76 8.97 6.00 17.15
CA GLN A 76 9.56 7.33 17.32
C GLN A 76 11.01 7.32 16.85
N THR A 77 11.79 6.32 17.26
CA THR A 77 13.19 6.14 16.83
C THR A 77 13.30 5.94 15.32
N MET A 78 12.38 5.19 14.71
CA MET A 78 12.33 5.06 13.25
C MET A 78 12.05 6.42 12.59
N ASN A 79 11.05 7.17 13.06
CA ASN A 79 10.70 8.47 12.49
C ASN A 79 11.80 9.53 12.66
N ASP A 80 12.53 9.51 13.78
CA ASP A 80 13.70 10.38 14.00
C ASP A 80 14.82 10.13 12.97
N ASN A 81 14.94 8.89 12.48
CA ASN A 81 15.96 8.51 11.51
C ASN A 81 15.47 8.64 10.06
N LEU A 82 14.28 8.13 9.75
CA LEU A 82 13.64 8.29 8.44
C LEU A 82 13.44 9.76 8.08
N GLY A 83 13.15 10.62 9.07
CA GLY A 83 13.01 12.06 8.86
C GLY A 83 14.29 12.71 8.29
N LYS A 84 15.47 12.14 8.56
CA LYS A 84 16.76 12.62 8.03
C LYS A 84 16.93 12.31 6.54
N ILE A 85 16.21 11.32 6.02
CA ILE A 85 16.23 10.90 4.61
C ILE A 85 14.92 11.26 3.87
N GLY A 86 14.09 12.12 4.46
CA GLY A 86 12.87 12.64 3.82
C GLY A 86 11.68 11.68 3.85
N TRP A 87 11.64 10.77 4.83
CA TRP A 87 10.55 9.80 4.99
C TRP A 87 10.00 9.79 6.41
N GLY A 88 8.82 9.19 6.59
CA GLY A 88 8.24 8.85 7.89
C GLY A 88 7.72 7.43 7.91
N ALA A 89 7.23 6.99 9.07
CA ALA A 89 6.56 5.71 9.22
C ALA A 89 5.36 5.85 10.17
N VAL A 90 4.29 5.11 9.90
CA VAL A 90 3.10 5.01 10.74
C VAL A 90 2.71 3.56 10.93
N THR A 91 2.07 3.25 12.05
CA THR A 91 1.52 1.92 12.30
C THR A 91 0.07 1.81 11.88
N VAL A 92 -0.32 0.67 11.31
CA VAL A 92 -1.70 0.34 10.94
C VAL A 92 -2.10 -1.04 11.47
N ASP A 93 -3.41 -1.27 11.57
CA ASP A 93 -3.99 -2.54 12.04
C ASP A 93 -4.07 -3.59 10.91
N GLY A 94 -2.92 -3.88 10.31
CA GLY A 94 -2.70 -4.95 9.32
C GLY A 94 -3.28 -4.74 7.92
N PHE A 95 -4.55 -4.36 7.78
CA PHE A 95 -5.23 -4.25 6.49
C PHE A 95 -5.77 -2.85 6.23
N ILE A 96 -5.15 -2.16 5.28
CA ILE A 96 -5.63 -0.90 4.72
C ILE A 96 -6.01 -1.07 3.25
N PRO A 97 -6.97 -0.29 2.72
CA PRO A 97 -7.31 -0.34 1.30
C PRO A 97 -6.06 -0.11 0.41
N PRO A 98 -5.89 -0.84 -0.70
CA PRO A 98 -4.68 -0.71 -1.54
C PRO A 98 -4.43 0.73 -2.03
N ALA A 99 -5.50 1.48 -2.33
CA ALA A 99 -5.38 2.90 -2.71
C ALA A 99 -4.78 3.75 -1.59
N ALA A 100 -5.19 3.50 -0.33
CA ALA A 100 -4.64 4.21 0.83
C ALA A 100 -3.18 3.83 1.06
N PHE A 101 -2.81 2.54 0.92
CA PHE A 101 -1.43 2.08 0.99
C PHE A 101 -0.54 2.80 -0.02
N MET A 102 -0.95 2.87 -1.29
CA MET A 102 -0.20 3.57 -2.33
C MET A 102 -0.08 5.06 -2.04
N GLU A 103 -1.15 5.68 -1.52
CA GLU A 103 -1.13 7.10 -1.19
C GLU A 103 -0.16 7.45 -0.04
N TYR A 104 -0.03 6.59 0.98
CA TYR A 104 1.00 6.76 2.02
C TYR A 104 2.41 6.88 1.41
N GLN A 105 2.73 6.03 0.43
CA GLN A 105 4.02 6.09 -0.27
C GLN A 105 4.19 7.40 -1.05
N ALA A 106 3.12 7.93 -1.66
CA ALA A 106 3.15 9.25 -2.32
C ALA A 106 3.53 10.37 -1.32
N TYR A 107 3.11 10.24 -0.06
CA TYR A 107 3.47 11.17 1.02
C TYR A 107 4.83 10.89 1.67
N HIS A 108 5.60 9.91 1.16
CA HIS A 108 6.87 9.46 1.73
C HIS A 108 6.69 8.92 3.16
N VAL A 109 5.62 8.17 3.39
CA VAL A 109 5.33 7.54 4.68
C VAL A 109 5.18 6.04 4.48
N LEU A 110 6.00 5.27 5.19
CA LEU A 110 5.88 3.83 5.28
C LEU A 110 4.72 3.42 6.18
N VAL A 111 4.03 2.37 5.77
CA VAL A 111 2.98 1.71 6.53
C VAL A 111 3.58 0.48 7.19
N ILE A 112 3.60 0.43 8.51
CA ILE A 112 4.21 -0.67 9.28
C ILE A 112 3.10 -1.43 10.02
N ALA A 113 3.04 -2.75 9.82
CA ALA A 113 2.21 -3.62 10.65
C ALA A 113 2.73 -3.61 12.10
N ALA A 114 1.83 -3.43 13.06
CA ALA A 114 2.22 -3.36 14.47
C ALA A 114 2.64 -4.72 15.05
N ASP A 115 2.12 -5.81 14.49
CA ASP A 115 2.34 -7.16 15.01
C ASP A 115 3.62 -7.81 14.48
N ILE A 116 4.14 -8.79 15.24
CA ILE A 116 5.29 -9.61 14.87
C ILE A 116 4.86 -11.07 14.76
N ARG A 117 5.45 -11.80 13.81
CA ARG A 117 5.22 -13.24 13.67
C ARG A 117 5.55 -14.02 14.95
N GLN A 118 4.78 -15.06 15.18
CA GLN A 118 4.94 -15.96 16.34
C GLN A 118 6.13 -16.92 16.17
N ILE A 119 6.65 -17.44 17.28
CA ILE A 119 7.82 -18.36 17.31
C ILE A 119 7.63 -19.62 16.45
N ASN A 120 6.40 -20.12 16.33
CA ASN A 120 6.05 -21.28 15.50
C ASN A 120 5.94 -20.94 13.99
N HIS A 121 5.92 -19.66 13.62
CA HIS A 121 5.80 -19.18 12.24
C HIS A 121 7.03 -18.36 11.80
N ILE A 122 8.19 -18.57 12.44
CA ILE A 122 9.43 -17.83 12.12
C ILE A 122 9.82 -17.92 10.64
N GLN A 123 9.67 -19.11 10.04
CA GLN A 123 10.11 -19.37 8.67
C GLN A 123 9.23 -18.68 7.62
N TYR A 124 7.93 -18.48 7.90
CA TYR A 124 6.97 -17.90 6.98
C TYR A 124 5.71 -17.46 7.72
N THR A 125 5.26 -16.24 7.45
CA THR A 125 3.93 -15.74 7.82
C THR A 125 3.20 -15.29 6.56
N PRO A 126 1.93 -15.67 6.35
CA PRO A 126 1.15 -15.23 5.20
C PRO A 126 0.72 -13.75 5.29
N ALA A 127 0.72 -13.16 6.49
CA ALA A 127 0.41 -11.75 6.71
C ALA A 127 1.71 -10.95 6.92
N PRO A 128 1.83 -9.73 6.36
CA PRO A 128 2.95 -8.84 6.64
C PRO A 128 3.06 -8.52 8.13
N ASP A 129 4.27 -8.58 8.66
CA ASP A 129 4.58 -8.29 10.07
C ASP A 129 5.63 -7.18 10.17
N ILE A 130 5.90 -6.70 11.38
CA ILE A 130 6.87 -5.62 11.61
C ILE A 130 8.26 -5.96 11.06
N ILE A 131 8.66 -7.24 11.02
CA ILE A 131 9.93 -7.66 10.40
C ILE A 131 9.89 -7.40 8.90
N HIS A 132 8.86 -7.88 8.21
CA HIS A 132 8.69 -7.66 6.77
C HIS A 132 8.67 -6.17 6.44
N GLU A 133 7.80 -5.42 7.12
CA GLU A 133 7.57 -4.01 6.79
C GLU A 133 8.77 -3.13 7.10
N SER A 134 9.33 -3.27 8.30
CA SER A 134 10.44 -2.41 8.70
C SER A 134 11.77 -2.90 8.13
N ALA A 135 12.15 -4.17 8.26
CA ALA A 135 13.45 -4.65 7.83
C ALA A 135 13.52 -5.04 6.34
N GLY A 136 12.39 -5.24 5.68
CA GLY A 136 12.32 -5.45 4.22
C GLY A 136 12.33 -4.14 3.45
N HIS A 137 11.38 -3.23 3.72
CA HIS A 137 11.17 -2.02 2.92
C HIS A 137 12.01 -0.82 3.35
N ALA A 138 12.16 -0.56 4.66
CA ALA A 138 12.79 0.68 5.12
C ALA A 138 14.29 0.85 4.76
N PRO A 139 15.14 -0.20 4.76
CA PRO A 139 16.58 -0.01 4.57
C PRO A 139 16.96 0.58 3.22
N ILE A 140 16.27 0.19 2.17
CA ILE A 140 16.59 0.59 0.79
C ILE A 140 16.18 2.04 0.49
N ILE A 141 15.27 2.63 1.25
CA ILE A 141 14.79 4.02 1.08
C ILE A 141 15.91 5.06 1.26
N ALA A 142 17.02 4.68 1.90
CA ALA A 142 18.21 5.51 1.97
C ALA A 142 18.89 5.74 0.60
N ASP A 143 18.56 4.96 -0.42
CA ASP A 143 18.96 5.18 -1.81
C ASP A 143 18.00 6.18 -2.50
N ALA A 144 18.55 7.26 -3.05
CA ALA A 144 17.76 8.38 -3.56
C ALA A 144 16.91 8.03 -4.80
N ASP A 145 17.40 7.13 -5.66
CA ASP A 145 16.68 6.74 -6.87
C ASP A 145 15.53 5.79 -6.50
N TYR A 146 15.78 4.85 -5.59
CA TYR A 146 14.72 3.95 -5.09
C TYR A 146 13.64 4.72 -4.32
N ASN A 147 14.05 5.67 -3.49
CA ASN A 147 13.17 6.58 -2.76
C ASN A 147 12.22 7.33 -3.71
N SER A 148 12.78 7.92 -4.77
CA SER A 148 12.02 8.63 -5.80
C SER A 148 11.07 7.69 -6.54
N TYR A 149 11.54 6.48 -6.88
CA TYR A 149 10.70 5.45 -7.49
C TYR A 149 9.51 5.08 -6.60
N LEU A 150 9.72 4.79 -5.32
CA LEU A 150 8.68 4.33 -4.41
C LEU A 150 7.59 5.39 -4.21
N SER A 151 7.97 6.66 -4.00
CA SER A 151 6.99 7.74 -3.89
C SER A 151 6.23 7.96 -5.20
N TYR A 152 6.94 7.88 -6.33
CA TYR A 152 6.31 8.04 -7.63
C TYR A 152 5.33 6.91 -7.95
N PHE A 153 5.70 5.67 -7.64
CA PHE A 153 4.83 4.49 -7.71
C PHE A 153 3.57 4.69 -6.87
N GLY A 154 3.72 5.18 -5.65
CA GLY A 154 2.60 5.54 -4.78
C GLY A 154 1.66 6.58 -5.41
N SER A 155 2.20 7.61 -6.04
CA SER A 155 1.41 8.67 -6.68
C SER A 155 0.59 8.17 -7.88
N ILE A 156 1.14 7.21 -8.63
CA ILE A 156 0.45 6.54 -9.75
C ILE A 156 -0.60 5.57 -9.20
N GLY A 157 -0.23 4.77 -8.20
CA GLY A 157 -1.13 3.80 -7.56
C GLY A 157 -2.33 4.45 -6.88
N ALA A 158 -2.16 5.61 -6.26
CA ALA A 158 -3.27 6.37 -5.67
C ALA A 158 -4.33 6.80 -6.70
N ARG A 159 -3.99 6.83 -7.99
CA ARG A 159 -4.86 7.23 -9.11
C ARG A 159 -5.29 6.08 -10.02
N ALA A 160 -4.72 4.89 -9.86
CA ALA A 160 -5.01 3.73 -10.69
C ALA A 160 -6.50 3.33 -10.61
N MET A 161 -7.09 2.97 -11.75
CA MET A 161 -8.46 2.47 -11.78
C MET A 161 -8.56 1.08 -11.16
N PHE A 162 -9.57 0.92 -10.29
CA PHE A 162 -9.99 -0.36 -9.71
C PHE A 162 -11.18 -0.90 -10.49
N SER A 163 -11.29 -2.22 -10.58
CA SER A 163 -12.53 -2.87 -10.94
C SER A 163 -13.36 -3.18 -9.69
N ALA A 164 -14.67 -3.36 -9.86
CA ALA A 164 -15.52 -3.86 -8.77
C ALA A 164 -15.05 -5.23 -8.24
N ARG A 165 -14.42 -6.06 -9.09
CA ARG A 165 -13.88 -7.37 -8.72
C ARG A 165 -12.65 -7.28 -7.82
N ASP A 166 -11.78 -6.28 -8.04
CA ASP A 166 -10.63 -6.05 -7.16
C ASP A 166 -11.08 -5.73 -5.74
N PHE A 167 -12.16 -4.97 -5.61
CA PHE A 167 -12.74 -4.65 -4.31
C PHE A 167 -13.34 -5.90 -3.64
N GLU A 168 -14.07 -6.74 -4.39
CA GLU A 168 -14.58 -8.02 -3.88
C GLU A 168 -13.45 -8.95 -3.42
N LEU A 169 -12.35 -9.03 -4.19
CA LEU A 169 -11.17 -9.81 -3.84
C LEU A 169 -10.51 -9.29 -2.56
N TYR A 170 -10.29 -7.98 -2.45
CA TYR A 170 -9.74 -7.35 -1.26
C TYR A 170 -10.57 -7.64 -0.02
N GLU A 171 -11.90 -7.46 -0.08
CA GLU A 171 -12.78 -7.74 1.07
C GLU A 171 -12.79 -9.23 1.44
N ALA A 172 -12.69 -10.14 0.46
CA ALA A 172 -12.61 -11.57 0.72
C ALA A 172 -11.29 -11.96 1.42
N ILE A 173 -10.15 -11.39 0.99
CA ILE A 173 -8.85 -11.57 1.65
C ILE A 173 -8.91 -11.02 3.07
N ARG A 174 -9.38 -9.79 3.23
CA ARG A 174 -9.50 -9.12 4.55
C ARG A 174 -10.34 -9.94 5.51
N ASN A 175 -11.51 -10.42 5.08
CA ASN A 175 -12.38 -11.26 5.90
C ASN A 175 -11.71 -12.58 6.29
N LEU A 176 -11.04 -13.25 5.34
CA LEU A 176 -10.33 -14.49 5.63
C LEU A 176 -9.21 -14.29 6.65
N SER A 177 -8.44 -13.20 6.54
CA SER A 177 -7.37 -12.88 7.49
C SER A 177 -7.90 -12.65 8.89
N ILE A 178 -8.95 -11.83 9.04
CA ILE A 178 -9.62 -11.58 10.34
C ILE A 178 -10.08 -12.90 10.96
N LEU A 179 -10.68 -13.79 10.17
CA LEU A 179 -11.14 -15.10 10.66
C LEU A 179 -9.99 -16.01 11.08
N LYS A 180 -8.86 -16.00 10.36
CA LYS A 180 -7.69 -16.82 10.69
C LYS A 180 -6.94 -16.35 11.94
N GLU A 181 -7.04 -15.07 12.27
CA GLU A 181 -6.40 -14.48 13.46
C GLU A 181 -7.32 -14.47 14.70
N ALA A 182 -8.60 -14.79 14.55
CA ALA A 182 -9.54 -14.87 15.66
C ALA A 182 -9.17 -16.01 16.64
N VAL A 183 -9.13 -15.71 17.94
CA VAL A 183 -8.75 -16.67 19.01
C VAL A 183 -9.68 -17.89 19.06
N ASP A 184 -10.95 -17.71 18.74
CA ASP A 184 -11.98 -18.76 18.69
C ASP A 184 -12.47 -18.99 17.25
N ALA A 185 -11.55 -19.00 16.28
CA ALA A 185 -11.91 -19.13 14.87
C ALA A 185 -12.71 -20.40 14.58
N ASN A 186 -13.90 -20.23 14.01
CA ASN A 186 -14.73 -21.34 13.58
C ASN A 186 -14.18 -21.92 12.27
N GLU A 187 -13.67 -23.16 12.31
CA GLU A 187 -13.12 -23.84 11.12
C GLU A 187 -14.10 -23.87 9.94
N VAL A 188 -15.41 -23.93 10.20
CA VAL A 188 -16.43 -23.90 9.14
C VAL A 188 -16.51 -22.52 8.46
N GLU A 189 -16.33 -21.45 9.23
CA GLU A 189 -16.32 -20.07 8.71
C GLU A 189 -15.04 -19.79 7.92
N ILE A 190 -13.89 -20.26 8.40
CA ILE A 190 -12.62 -20.20 7.66
C ILE A 190 -12.76 -20.93 6.32
N ALA A 191 -13.22 -22.20 6.34
CA ALA A 191 -13.37 -22.98 5.11
C ALA A 191 -14.35 -22.34 4.11
N ARG A 192 -15.39 -21.65 4.61
CA ARG A 192 -16.33 -20.91 3.77
C ARG A 192 -15.68 -19.66 3.17
N ALA A 193 -14.91 -18.92 3.95
CA ALA A 193 -14.18 -17.74 3.48
C ALA A 193 -13.09 -18.12 2.46
N GLU A 194 -12.37 -19.23 2.67
CA GLU A 194 -11.39 -19.76 1.71
C GLU A 194 -12.06 -20.15 0.39
N LYS A 195 -13.20 -20.83 0.44
CA LYS A 195 -13.96 -21.19 -0.76
C LYS A 195 -14.46 -19.97 -1.51
N LEU A 196 -14.93 -18.94 -0.79
CA LEU A 196 -15.37 -17.69 -1.41
C LEU A 196 -14.21 -16.96 -2.08
N LEU A 197 -13.06 -16.86 -1.40
CA LEU A 197 -11.84 -16.27 -1.94
C LEU A 197 -11.39 -16.99 -3.22
N GLN A 198 -11.39 -18.33 -3.20
CA GLN A 198 -11.05 -19.13 -4.38
C GLN A 198 -12.01 -18.84 -5.54
N GLN A 199 -13.32 -18.81 -5.28
CA GLN A 199 -14.32 -18.51 -6.32
C GLN A 199 -14.14 -17.12 -6.93
N ILE A 200 -13.84 -16.10 -6.11
CA ILE A 200 -13.59 -14.73 -6.61
C ILE A 200 -12.31 -14.71 -7.44
N SER A 201 -11.22 -15.30 -6.92
CA SER A 201 -9.93 -15.35 -7.59
C SER A 201 -9.98 -16.05 -8.95
N GLU A 202 -10.78 -17.11 -9.09
CA GLU A 202 -10.96 -17.84 -10.35
C GLU A 202 -11.80 -17.07 -11.40
N ASN A 203 -12.51 -16.00 -10.99
CA ASN A 203 -13.47 -15.26 -11.82
C ASN A 203 -13.17 -13.75 -11.92
N MET A 204 -11.90 -13.36 -11.80
CA MET A 204 -11.49 -11.95 -11.83
C MET A 204 -11.69 -11.27 -13.20
N GLY A 205 -11.63 -12.02 -14.30
CA GLY A 205 -11.71 -11.47 -15.66
C GLY A 205 -10.42 -10.78 -16.09
N GLU A 206 -10.55 -9.75 -16.94
CA GLU A 206 -9.40 -8.94 -17.36
C GLU A 206 -8.85 -8.12 -16.19
N PRO A 207 -7.52 -8.01 -16.05
CA PRO A 207 -6.91 -7.29 -14.95
C PRO A 207 -7.16 -5.79 -15.06
N SER A 208 -7.52 -5.15 -13.95
CA SER A 208 -7.59 -3.69 -13.85
C SER A 208 -6.20 -3.05 -13.89
N GLU A 209 -6.15 -1.71 -14.02
CA GLU A 209 -4.90 -0.97 -13.92
C GLU A 209 -4.22 -1.20 -12.57
N MET A 210 -4.99 -1.27 -11.48
CA MET A 210 -4.45 -1.59 -10.15
C MET A 210 -3.89 -3.02 -10.10
N ALA A 211 -4.55 -4.01 -10.70
CA ALA A 211 -4.04 -5.38 -10.72
C ALA A 211 -2.73 -5.50 -11.53
N LEU A 212 -2.64 -4.81 -12.66
CA LEU A 212 -1.41 -4.74 -13.46
C LEU A 212 -0.29 -3.99 -12.73
N LEU A 213 -0.61 -2.87 -12.08
CA LEU A 213 0.34 -2.14 -11.24
C LEU A 213 0.82 -3.01 -10.06
N GLY A 214 -0.08 -3.78 -9.45
CA GLY A 214 0.26 -4.75 -8.40
C GLY A 214 1.29 -5.79 -8.86
N ARG A 215 1.26 -6.22 -10.13
CA ARG A 215 2.31 -7.09 -10.69
C ARG A 215 3.66 -6.38 -10.78
N LEU A 216 3.69 -5.10 -11.22
CA LEU A 216 4.93 -4.32 -11.20
C LEU A 216 5.46 -4.16 -9.78
N HIS A 217 4.60 -3.84 -8.81
CA HIS A 217 4.97 -3.76 -7.40
C HIS A 217 5.58 -5.06 -6.90
N TRP A 218 4.91 -6.19 -7.18
CA TRP A 218 5.35 -7.51 -6.75
C TRP A 218 6.73 -7.88 -7.32
N TRP A 219 6.92 -7.69 -8.62
CA TRP A 219 8.19 -8.03 -9.28
C TRP A 219 9.31 -7.03 -9.05
N THR A 220 9.05 -5.94 -8.32
CA THR A 220 10.04 -4.91 -7.97
C THR A 220 10.19 -4.75 -6.46
N VAL A 221 9.26 -4.03 -5.83
CA VAL A 221 9.29 -3.69 -4.41
C VAL A 221 9.33 -4.94 -3.52
N GLU A 222 8.63 -6.02 -3.89
CA GLU A 222 8.57 -7.25 -3.08
C GLU A 222 9.64 -8.28 -3.45
N TYR A 223 9.79 -8.59 -4.74
CA TYR A 223 10.65 -9.68 -5.23
C TYR A 223 11.64 -9.23 -6.32
N GLY A 224 12.01 -7.96 -6.32
CA GLY A 224 12.96 -7.40 -7.28
C GLY A 224 14.42 -7.74 -7.01
N LEU A 225 15.17 -7.89 -8.11
CA LEU A 225 16.62 -8.01 -8.14
C LEU A 225 17.23 -6.84 -8.94
N ILE A 226 18.46 -6.45 -8.61
CA ILE A 226 19.18 -5.36 -9.29
C ILE A 226 20.59 -5.79 -9.72
N GLY A 227 21.05 -5.30 -10.87
CA GLY A 227 22.38 -5.57 -11.41
C GLY A 227 22.32 -6.26 -12.77
N THR A 228 23.23 -7.22 -12.97
CA THR A 228 23.26 -8.01 -14.22
C THR A 228 22.48 -9.30 -14.05
N LEU A 229 22.07 -9.95 -15.15
CA LEU A 229 21.41 -11.25 -15.09
C LEU A 229 22.33 -12.34 -14.53
N GLU A 230 23.65 -12.18 -14.71
CA GLU A 230 24.68 -13.11 -14.25
C GLU A 230 25.06 -12.91 -12.78
N ASP A 231 25.05 -11.69 -12.27
CA ASP A 231 25.31 -11.34 -10.87
C ASP A 231 24.26 -10.35 -10.32
N PRO A 232 23.02 -10.80 -10.09
CA PRO A 232 21.99 -9.96 -9.48
C PRO A 232 22.16 -9.86 -7.96
N LYS A 233 21.72 -8.73 -7.38
CA LYS A 233 21.60 -8.49 -5.94
C LYS A 233 20.15 -8.33 -5.53
N ILE A 234 19.84 -8.70 -4.29
CA ILE A 234 18.48 -8.62 -3.74
C ILE A 234 18.16 -7.20 -3.30
N TYR A 235 16.98 -6.70 -3.68
CA TYR A 235 16.47 -5.44 -3.15
C TYR A 235 14.98 -5.50 -2.74
N GLY A 236 14.23 -6.50 -3.24
CA GLY A 236 12.83 -6.68 -2.87
C GLY A 236 12.61 -7.09 -1.41
N ALA A 237 11.65 -6.47 -0.74
CA ALA A 237 11.38 -6.60 0.69
C ALA A 237 10.96 -8.01 1.13
N GLY A 238 10.17 -8.72 0.32
CA GLY A 238 9.80 -10.13 0.55
C GLY A 238 11.04 -11.02 0.63
N LEU A 239 12.01 -10.81 -0.26
CA LEU A 239 13.29 -11.52 -0.23
C LEU A 239 14.16 -11.07 0.95
N LEU A 240 14.24 -9.77 1.25
CA LEU A 240 15.05 -9.23 2.35
C LEU A 240 14.54 -9.62 3.74
N SER A 241 13.28 -10.00 3.87
CA SER A 241 12.66 -10.42 5.14
C SER A 241 12.53 -11.94 5.30
N SER A 242 12.90 -12.72 4.28
CA SER A 242 12.78 -14.19 4.24
C SER A 242 14.11 -14.87 3.94
N ILE A 243 14.70 -15.54 4.93
CA ILE A 243 15.96 -16.31 4.77
C ILE A 243 15.78 -17.43 3.73
N GLY A 244 14.63 -18.12 3.79
CA GLY A 244 14.33 -19.24 2.90
C GLY A 244 14.26 -18.80 1.44
N GLU A 245 13.57 -17.70 1.19
CA GLU A 245 13.38 -17.18 -0.17
C GLU A 245 14.60 -16.43 -0.69
N SER A 246 15.28 -15.62 0.13
CA SER A 246 16.54 -15.00 -0.28
C SER A 246 17.59 -16.03 -0.72
N SER A 247 17.66 -17.19 -0.06
CA SER A 247 18.55 -18.27 -0.47
C SER A 247 18.08 -19.01 -1.72
N SER A 248 16.79 -19.36 -1.79
CA SER A 248 16.24 -20.12 -2.92
C SER A 248 16.22 -19.30 -4.21
N CYS A 249 15.96 -17.99 -4.10
CA CYS A 249 15.87 -17.07 -5.22
C CYS A 249 17.19 -16.96 -6.01
N MET A 250 18.33 -17.21 -5.37
CA MET A 250 19.67 -17.13 -5.98
C MET A 250 20.13 -18.43 -6.66
N LYS A 251 19.35 -19.51 -6.60
CA LYS A 251 19.69 -20.76 -7.27
C LYS A 251 19.58 -20.62 -8.79
N SER A 252 20.40 -21.38 -9.52
CA SER A 252 20.47 -21.33 -10.99
C SER A 252 19.24 -21.90 -11.71
N ASP A 253 18.41 -22.68 -11.01
CA ASP A 253 17.18 -23.28 -11.53
C ASP A 253 15.98 -22.33 -11.51
N VAL A 254 16.05 -21.23 -10.77
CA VAL A 254 15.05 -20.15 -10.80
C VAL A 254 15.42 -19.18 -11.94
N PRO A 255 14.60 -18.98 -12.98
CA PRO A 255 14.90 -18.04 -14.07
C PRO A 255 14.98 -16.58 -13.63
N LYS A 256 15.97 -15.85 -14.16
CA LYS A 256 16.17 -14.40 -13.97
C LYS A 256 15.87 -13.74 -15.31
N LEU A 257 14.87 -12.86 -15.32
CA LEU A 257 14.42 -12.17 -16.52
C LEU A 257 14.77 -10.69 -16.44
N PRO A 258 15.06 -10.00 -17.56
CA PRO A 258 15.22 -8.56 -17.54
C PRO A 258 13.91 -7.87 -17.17
N TYR A 259 13.96 -6.88 -16.27
CA TYR A 259 12.79 -6.09 -15.91
C TYR A 259 12.42 -5.11 -17.02
N THR A 260 11.25 -5.34 -17.62
CA THR A 260 10.65 -4.51 -18.66
C THR A 260 9.14 -4.40 -18.40
N ILE A 261 8.43 -3.60 -19.20
CA ILE A 261 6.97 -3.50 -19.13
C ILE A 261 6.25 -4.85 -19.24
N ASP A 262 6.88 -5.88 -19.85
CA ASP A 262 6.31 -7.22 -19.95
C ASP A 262 6.03 -7.86 -18.58
N ALA A 263 6.64 -7.39 -17.50
CA ALA A 263 6.35 -7.84 -16.14
C ALA A 263 4.85 -7.73 -15.77
N ILE A 264 4.08 -6.81 -16.40
CA ILE A 264 2.63 -6.74 -16.21
C ILE A 264 1.90 -8.00 -16.70
N ASN A 265 2.49 -8.81 -17.57
CA ASN A 265 1.90 -10.03 -18.10
C ASN A 265 2.17 -11.26 -17.22
N HIS A 266 2.95 -11.11 -16.14
CA HIS A 266 3.31 -12.19 -15.24
C HIS A 266 2.48 -12.11 -13.94
N PRO A 267 1.41 -12.91 -13.78
CA PRO A 267 0.72 -13.02 -12.50
C PRO A 267 1.60 -13.72 -11.46
N TYR A 268 1.29 -13.52 -10.18
CA TYR A 268 2.02 -14.10 -9.05
C TYR A 268 1.08 -14.84 -8.09
N ASP A 269 1.65 -15.76 -7.32
CA ASP A 269 0.98 -16.50 -6.25
C ASP A 269 1.73 -16.25 -4.95
N ILE A 270 1.07 -15.58 -4.00
CA ILE A 270 1.64 -15.20 -2.71
C ILE A 270 1.93 -16.41 -1.80
N THR A 271 1.36 -17.57 -2.11
CA THR A 271 1.44 -18.77 -1.24
C THR A 271 2.55 -19.74 -1.64
N LYS A 272 3.28 -19.44 -2.72
CA LYS A 272 4.31 -20.31 -3.29
C LYS A 272 5.60 -19.54 -3.51
N THR A 273 6.71 -20.29 -3.56
CA THR A 273 7.99 -19.74 -4.00
C THR A 273 7.89 -19.21 -5.43
N GLN A 274 8.52 -18.06 -5.69
CA GLN A 274 8.39 -17.38 -6.97
C GLN A 274 9.03 -18.21 -8.11
N PRO A 275 8.29 -18.49 -9.19
CA PRO A 275 8.79 -19.35 -10.28
C PRO A 275 9.84 -18.65 -11.14
N GLN A 276 9.90 -17.32 -11.11
CA GLN A 276 10.88 -16.47 -11.78
C GLN A 276 11.04 -15.17 -11.00
N LEU A 277 12.10 -14.43 -11.30
CA LEU A 277 12.37 -13.10 -10.76
C LEU A 277 12.81 -12.15 -11.86
N PHE A 278 12.63 -10.86 -11.62
CA PHE A 278 13.03 -9.82 -12.56
C PHE A 278 14.24 -9.05 -12.03
N VAL A 279 15.18 -8.79 -12.94
CA VAL A 279 16.41 -8.05 -12.68
C VAL A 279 16.34 -6.70 -13.38
N THR A 280 16.36 -5.62 -12.62
CA THR A 280 16.54 -4.27 -13.16
C THR A 280 18.02 -3.90 -13.20
N GLU A 281 18.46 -3.20 -14.24
CA GLU A 281 19.86 -2.76 -14.32
C GLU A 281 20.16 -1.65 -13.31
N THR A 282 19.20 -0.73 -13.15
CA THR A 282 19.27 0.44 -12.26
C THR A 282 17.89 0.76 -11.70
N PHE A 283 17.80 1.59 -10.66
CA PHE A 283 16.51 2.10 -10.18
C PHE A 283 15.87 3.09 -11.16
N GLN A 284 16.65 3.80 -11.98
CA GLN A 284 16.12 4.62 -13.07
C GLN A 284 15.30 3.78 -14.07
N ASN A 285 15.74 2.57 -14.40
CA ASN A 285 14.96 1.66 -15.25
C ASN A 285 13.61 1.28 -14.63
N LEU A 286 13.49 1.25 -13.29
CA LEU A 286 12.20 1.05 -12.63
C LEU A 286 11.24 2.22 -12.91
N ILE A 287 11.75 3.44 -12.83
CA ILE A 287 11.00 4.67 -13.12
C ILE A 287 10.60 4.69 -14.59
N ASP A 288 11.50 4.35 -15.51
CA ASP A 288 11.24 4.38 -16.95
C ASP A 288 10.13 3.38 -17.35
N VAL A 289 10.16 2.16 -16.79
CA VAL A 289 9.11 1.15 -17.02
C VAL A 289 7.78 1.59 -16.41
N LEU A 290 7.81 2.15 -15.19
CA LEU A 290 6.61 2.68 -14.54
C LEU A 290 6.00 3.84 -15.34
N GLU A 291 6.84 4.71 -15.91
CA GLU A 291 6.41 5.82 -16.78
C GLU A 291 5.75 5.30 -18.06
N GLN A 292 6.36 4.30 -18.69
CA GLN A 292 5.78 3.62 -19.85
C GLN A 292 4.40 3.02 -19.53
N PHE A 293 4.25 2.41 -18.35
CA PHE A 293 2.96 1.89 -17.91
C PHE A 293 1.95 3.02 -17.64
N ALA A 294 2.37 4.07 -16.93
CA ALA A 294 1.52 5.19 -16.58
C ALA A 294 0.97 5.93 -17.81
N ASP A 295 1.75 6.00 -18.90
CA ASP A 295 1.30 6.51 -20.19
C ASP A 295 0.17 5.71 -20.84
N THR A 296 -0.14 4.51 -20.35
CA THR A 296 -1.31 3.72 -20.80
C THR A 296 -2.52 3.88 -19.89
N MET A 297 -2.36 4.49 -18.71
CA MET A 297 -3.40 4.53 -17.68
C MET A 297 -4.43 5.63 -17.91
N ALA A 298 -5.63 5.40 -17.38
CA ALA A 298 -6.79 6.27 -17.52
C ALA A 298 -6.54 7.71 -17.06
N PHE A 299 -5.72 7.90 -16.01
CA PHE A 299 -5.45 9.22 -15.45
C PHE A 299 -4.56 10.09 -16.34
N ARG A 300 -3.86 9.51 -17.33
CA ARG A 300 -3.10 10.25 -18.35
C ARG A 300 -3.79 10.29 -19.70
N ARG A 301 -4.57 9.26 -20.03
CA ARG A 301 -5.24 9.15 -21.33
C ARG A 301 -6.57 9.91 -21.37
N GLY A 302 -7.37 9.82 -20.32
CA GLY A 302 -8.74 10.31 -20.34
C GLY A 302 -9.58 9.65 -21.45
N GLY A 303 -10.58 10.37 -21.94
CA GLY A 303 -11.44 9.90 -23.04
C GLY A 303 -12.36 8.73 -22.69
N THR A 304 -12.92 8.13 -23.73
CA THR A 304 -14.01 7.14 -23.66
C THR A 304 -13.61 5.88 -22.90
N GLU A 305 -12.48 5.25 -23.26
CA GLU A 305 -11.99 4.02 -22.61
C GLU A 305 -11.80 4.20 -21.10
N SER A 306 -11.26 5.35 -20.69
CA SER A 306 -11.03 5.67 -19.29
C SER A 306 -12.32 5.82 -18.49
N LEU A 307 -13.39 6.35 -19.10
CA LEU A 307 -14.70 6.43 -18.47
C LEU A 307 -15.42 5.07 -18.42
N VAL A 308 -15.19 4.20 -19.41
CA VAL A 308 -15.69 2.81 -19.35
C VAL A 308 -15.08 2.11 -18.13
N LYS A 309 -13.77 2.23 -17.90
CA LYS A 309 -13.11 1.73 -16.68
C LYS A 309 -13.75 2.30 -15.41
N ALA A 310 -14.09 3.59 -15.39
CA ALA A 310 -14.77 4.21 -14.25
C ALA A 310 -16.20 3.68 -14.01
N MET A 311 -16.94 3.36 -15.07
CA MET A 311 -18.26 2.73 -14.96
C MET A 311 -18.16 1.29 -14.44
N GLU A 312 -17.15 0.53 -14.88
CA GLU A 312 -16.88 -0.83 -14.42
C GLU A 312 -16.44 -0.90 -12.94
N CYS A 313 -15.78 0.16 -12.45
CA CYS A 313 -15.38 0.31 -11.06
C CYS A 313 -16.58 0.31 -10.09
N LYS A 314 -17.73 0.89 -10.50
CA LYS A 314 -18.96 1.06 -9.69
C LYS A 314 -18.78 1.80 -8.36
N ASN A 315 -17.63 2.42 -8.14
CA ASN A 315 -17.31 3.26 -6.99
C ASN A 315 -17.07 4.72 -7.42
N PRO A 316 -16.98 5.67 -6.48
CA PRO A 316 -16.62 7.04 -6.81
C PRO A 316 -15.29 7.12 -7.56
N ALA A 317 -15.33 7.74 -8.73
CA ALA A 317 -14.16 8.09 -9.53
C ALA A 317 -14.25 9.56 -9.92
N THR A 318 -13.18 10.09 -10.48
CA THR A 318 -13.11 11.49 -10.91
C THR A 318 -12.72 11.58 -12.38
N ALA A 319 -13.50 12.33 -13.16
CA ALA A 319 -13.17 12.72 -14.53
C ALA A 319 -12.76 14.20 -14.56
N VAL A 320 -11.72 14.53 -15.32
CA VAL A 320 -11.19 15.88 -15.47
C VAL A 320 -11.44 16.38 -16.88
N TYR A 321 -12.18 17.47 -17.01
CA TYR A 321 -12.38 18.18 -18.26
C TYR A 321 -11.11 18.94 -18.66
N SER A 322 -10.93 19.21 -19.96
CA SER A 322 -9.83 20.04 -20.51
C SER A 322 -9.80 21.48 -19.97
N SER A 323 -10.91 21.95 -19.42
CA SER A 323 -11.02 23.20 -18.68
C SER A 323 -10.33 23.17 -17.31
N GLY A 324 -10.07 21.98 -16.76
CA GLY A 324 -9.61 21.76 -15.39
C GLY A 324 -10.74 21.44 -14.40
N LEU A 325 -12.02 21.48 -14.81
CA LEU A 325 -13.12 21.04 -13.94
C LEU A 325 -13.01 19.54 -13.66
N GLN A 326 -13.14 19.18 -12.40
CA GLN A 326 -13.14 17.79 -11.92
C GLN A 326 -14.56 17.42 -11.49
N VAL A 327 -15.06 16.31 -12.00
CA VAL A 327 -16.37 15.74 -11.64
C VAL A 327 -16.12 14.43 -10.91
N THR A 328 -16.46 14.39 -9.63
CA THR A 328 -16.43 13.17 -8.81
C THR A 328 -17.83 12.58 -8.68
N GLY A 329 -17.97 11.29 -8.92
CA GLY A 329 -19.21 10.54 -8.71
C GLY A 329 -19.11 9.09 -9.16
N ILE A 330 -20.21 8.35 -9.03
CA ILE A 330 -20.30 6.99 -9.59
C ILE A 330 -20.79 7.09 -11.03
N PHE A 331 -19.90 6.90 -12.00
CA PHE A 331 -20.24 6.97 -13.42
C PHE A 331 -21.16 5.81 -13.83
N THR A 332 -22.17 6.10 -14.63
CA THR A 332 -23.19 5.11 -15.03
C THR A 332 -23.51 5.09 -16.50
N ASP A 333 -23.24 6.19 -17.20
CA ASP A 333 -23.68 6.37 -18.57
C ASP A 333 -22.80 7.43 -19.26
N ILE A 334 -22.53 7.21 -20.54
CA ILE A 334 -21.71 8.08 -21.39
C ILE A 334 -22.32 8.17 -22.78
N GLY A 335 -22.27 9.36 -23.37
CA GLY A 335 -22.61 9.57 -24.77
C GLY A 335 -21.35 9.42 -25.63
N ILE A 336 -21.46 8.70 -26.74
CA ILE A 336 -20.36 8.49 -27.70
C ILE A 336 -20.89 8.76 -29.10
N ASP A 337 -20.12 9.46 -29.94
CA ASP A 337 -20.45 9.67 -31.35
C ASP A 337 -19.96 8.53 -32.26
N GLN A 338 -20.05 8.73 -33.59
CA GLN A 338 -19.67 7.72 -34.57
C GLN A 338 -18.15 7.51 -34.69
N ASP A 339 -17.35 8.44 -34.15
CA ASP A 339 -15.88 8.43 -34.18
C ASP A 339 -15.30 8.02 -32.81
N ASP A 340 -16.10 7.33 -31.99
CA ASP A 340 -15.79 6.91 -30.61
C ASP A 340 -15.42 8.07 -29.66
N GLN A 341 -15.79 9.31 -30.01
CA GLN A 341 -15.53 10.48 -29.17
C GLN A 341 -16.63 10.66 -28.13
N LEU A 342 -16.21 11.01 -26.93
CA LEU A 342 -17.10 11.26 -25.82
C LEU A 342 -17.87 12.57 -26.04
N THR A 343 -19.19 12.49 -25.89
CA THR A 343 -20.10 13.63 -26.08
C THR A 343 -20.87 14.01 -24.81
N PHE A 344 -20.93 13.10 -23.83
CA PHE A 344 -21.70 13.29 -22.61
C PHE A 344 -21.20 12.35 -21.50
N ILE A 345 -21.32 12.79 -20.25
CA ILE A 345 -21.10 11.97 -19.05
C ILE A 345 -22.29 12.05 -18.12
N ARG A 346 -22.51 10.97 -17.35
CA ARG A 346 -23.48 10.95 -16.26
C ARG A 346 -23.00 10.09 -15.10
N THR A 347 -23.16 10.63 -13.90
CA THR A 347 -23.01 9.95 -12.64
C THR A 347 -24.38 9.73 -11.98
N LYS A 348 -24.44 8.81 -11.01
CA LYS A 348 -25.60 8.61 -10.13
C LYS A 348 -25.27 8.92 -8.68
N GLY A 349 -26.30 9.32 -7.94
CA GLY A 349 -26.19 9.58 -6.51
C GLY A 349 -25.27 10.76 -6.19
N PRO A 350 -24.85 10.92 -4.93
CA PRO A 350 -24.09 12.09 -4.52
C PRO A 350 -22.84 12.28 -5.38
N SER A 351 -22.71 13.45 -5.99
CA SER A 351 -21.57 13.84 -6.83
C SER A 351 -21.00 15.17 -6.32
N ALA A 352 -19.79 15.51 -6.74
CA ALA A 352 -19.18 16.79 -6.39
C ALA A 352 -18.35 17.35 -7.53
N LEU A 353 -18.26 18.67 -7.59
CA LEU A 353 -17.42 19.38 -8.54
C LEU A 353 -16.24 20.02 -7.82
N ALA A 354 -15.06 19.91 -8.41
CA ALA A 354 -13.82 20.44 -7.88
C ALA A 354 -12.99 21.11 -9.00
N ALA A 355 -12.03 21.93 -8.59
CA ALA A 355 -10.97 22.42 -9.46
C ALA A 355 -9.68 22.51 -8.65
N GLY A 356 -8.58 21.96 -9.17
CA GLY A 356 -7.31 21.89 -8.46
C GLY A 356 -7.38 21.08 -7.16
N ASP A 357 -8.11 19.95 -7.19
CA ASP A 357 -8.29 19.02 -6.05
C ASP A 357 -8.98 19.65 -4.83
N LYS A 358 -9.78 20.70 -5.08
CA LYS A 358 -10.61 21.37 -4.08
C LYS A 358 -12.04 21.54 -4.56
N GLN A 359 -12.98 21.11 -3.71
CA GLN A 359 -14.41 21.22 -3.98
C GLN A 359 -14.81 22.67 -4.24
N LEU A 360 -15.59 22.91 -5.30
CA LEU A 360 -16.15 24.23 -5.59
C LEU A 360 -17.22 24.58 -4.55
N GLU A 361 -17.26 25.84 -4.14
CA GLU A 361 -18.27 26.34 -3.22
C GLU A 361 -19.67 26.13 -3.81
N GLY A 362 -20.55 25.48 -3.04
CA GLY A 362 -21.92 25.17 -3.45
C GLY A 362 -22.06 23.94 -4.35
N HIS A 363 -21.00 23.21 -4.70
CA HIS A 363 -21.09 22.04 -5.59
C HIS A 363 -20.60 20.74 -4.95
N GLY A 364 -20.95 20.52 -3.69
CA GLY A 364 -20.69 19.27 -2.98
C GLY A 364 -21.81 18.22 -3.11
N LYS A 365 -21.65 17.10 -2.40
CA LYS A 365 -22.58 15.96 -2.37
C LYS A 365 -24.04 16.29 -2.08
N HIS A 366 -24.30 17.38 -1.36
CA HIS A 366 -25.65 17.82 -1.02
C HIS A 366 -26.34 18.55 -2.18
N GLU A 367 -25.58 19.29 -2.99
CA GLU A 367 -26.12 19.99 -4.16
C GLU A 367 -26.42 18.98 -5.26
N HIS A 368 -25.43 18.15 -5.61
CA HIS A 368 -25.54 17.13 -6.65
C HIS A 368 -25.91 15.76 -6.08
N LYS A 369 -26.95 15.71 -5.23
CA LYS A 369 -27.32 14.50 -4.46
C LYS A 369 -27.79 13.31 -5.31
N ASP A 370 -28.35 13.58 -6.48
CA ASP A 370 -28.97 12.57 -7.35
C ASP A 370 -28.04 12.14 -8.51
N GLY A 371 -26.94 12.87 -8.72
CA GLY A 371 -25.99 12.67 -9.80
C GLY A 371 -25.56 14.00 -10.41
N PHE A 372 -24.63 13.92 -11.33
CA PHE A 372 -24.19 15.01 -12.18
C PHE A 372 -24.20 14.54 -13.63
N SER A 373 -24.54 15.41 -14.57
CA SER A 373 -24.48 15.06 -15.97
C SER A 373 -24.20 16.25 -16.86
N SER A 374 -23.35 16.07 -17.86
CA SER A 374 -22.93 17.18 -18.69
C SER A 374 -22.42 16.77 -20.07
N PRO A 375 -22.64 17.62 -21.09
CA PRO A 375 -22.01 17.44 -22.38
C PRO A 375 -20.48 17.51 -22.27
N VAL A 376 -19.83 16.94 -23.28
CA VAL A 376 -18.40 17.03 -23.54
C VAL A 376 -18.23 17.41 -25.00
N GLY A 377 -17.35 18.37 -25.30
CA GLY A 377 -17.06 18.74 -26.69
C GLY A 377 -17.19 20.22 -26.97
N ARG A 378 -16.98 20.57 -28.25
CA ARG A 378 -17.10 21.94 -28.74
C ARG A 378 -18.53 22.30 -29.11
N LEU A 379 -18.81 23.59 -29.09
CA LEU A 379 -20.01 24.13 -29.74
C LEU A 379 -19.95 23.93 -31.26
N LEU A 380 -21.11 23.71 -31.87
CA LEU A 380 -21.26 23.49 -33.30
C LEU A 380 -20.72 24.71 -34.06
N GLY A 381 -19.75 24.48 -34.96
CA GLY A 381 -19.13 25.54 -35.77
C GLY A 381 -18.07 26.37 -35.04
N ALA A 382 -17.75 26.08 -33.78
CA ALA A 382 -16.72 26.79 -33.04
C ALA A 382 -15.30 26.36 -33.44
N THR A 383 -14.42 27.34 -33.66
CA THR A 383 -12.99 27.11 -33.93
C THR A 383 -12.14 27.07 -32.67
N VAL A 384 -12.63 27.68 -31.58
CA VAL A 384 -12.00 27.73 -30.26
C VAL A 384 -12.85 26.90 -29.28
N ALA A 385 -12.21 26.26 -28.31
CA ALA A 385 -12.92 25.52 -27.27
C ALA A 385 -13.62 26.48 -26.28
N LEU A 386 -14.78 26.09 -25.77
CA LEU A 386 -15.63 26.97 -24.94
C LEU A 386 -14.92 27.42 -23.65
N GLU A 387 -14.06 26.57 -23.09
CA GLU A 387 -13.22 26.89 -21.91
C GLU A 387 -12.25 28.05 -22.14
N HIS A 388 -11.99 28.45 -23.39
CA HIS A 388 -11.07 29.53 -23.75
C HIS A 388 -11.79 30.80 -24.25
N TYR A 389 -13.12 30.85 -24.15
CA TYR A 389 -13.86 32.02 -24.62
C TYR A 389 -13.60 33.22 -23.72
N SER A 390 -13.26 34.35 -24.34
CA SER A 390 -13.31 35.65 -23.69
C SER A 390 -14.76 36.07 -23.40
N ASN A 391 -14.95 37.06 -22.53
CA ASN A 391 -16.27 37.63 -22.25
C ASN A 391 -17.00 38.07 -23.53
N THR A 392 -16.27 38.61 -24.52
CA THR A 392 -16.85 39.00 -25.81
C THR A 392 -17.33 37.79 -26.61
N GLN A 393 -16.55 36.71 -26.64
CA GLN A 393 -16.92 35.47 -27.33
C GLN A 393 -18.09 34.75 -26.65
N LEU A 394 -18.21 34.84 -25.32
CA LEU A 394 -19.38 34.34 -24.60
C LEU A 394 -20.65 35.09 -25.01
N LEU A 395 -20.60 36.42 -25.11
CA LEU A 395 -21.72 37.23 -25.61
C LEU A 395 -22.07 36.89 -27.07
N GLU A 396 -21.06 36.74 -27.93
CA GLU A 396 -21.25 36.33 -29.33
C GLU A 396 -21.85 34.92 -29.46
N ALA A 397 -21.56 34.03 -28.51
CA ALA A 397 -22.15 32.71 -28.41
C ALA A 397 -23.56 32.70 -27.76
N GLY A 398 -24.10 33.87 -27.40
CA GLY A 398 -25.42 34.01 -26.78
C GLY A 398 -25.44 33.67 -25.29
N ILE A 399 -24.29 33.68 -24.61
CA ILE A 399 -24.16 33.44 -23.17
C ILE A 399 -24.07 34.80 -22.47
N THR A 400 -25.24 35.35 -22.14
CA THR A 400 -25.39 36.55 -21.31
C THR A 400 -26.12 36.20 -20.03
N ILE A 401 -25.63 36.68 -18.89
CA ILE A 401 -26.29 36.44 -17.60
C ILE A 401 -27.70 37.05 -17.60
N ASP A 402 -28.64 36.31 -17.04
CA ASP A 402 -30.07 36.58 -16.96
C ASP A 402 -30.82 36.60 -18.30
N GLU A 403 -30.16 36.17 -19.39
CA GLU A 403 -30.79 35.97 -20.70
C GLU A 403 -30.89 34.49 -21.07
N ARG A 404 -31.84 34.17 -21.96
CA ARG A 404 -32.01 32.80 -22.47
C ARG A 404 -30.93 32.51 -23.52
N ALA A 405 -30.07 31.55 -23.23
CA ALA A 405 -29.08 31.01 -24.14
C ALA A 405 -29.57 29.73 -24.80
N SER A 406 -29.09 29.47 -26.02
CA SER A 406 -29.31 28.22 -26.74
C SER A 406 -27.99 27.75 -27.33
N LEU A 407 -27.36 26.78 -26.67
CA LEU A 407 -26.09 26.21 -27.10
C LEU A 407 -26.34 24.90 -27.84
N THR A 408 -25.63 24.68 -28.93
CA THR A 408 -25.64 23.42 -29.68
C THR A 408 -24.21 22.94 -29.80
N PHE A 409 -23.96 21.71 -29.37
CA PHE A 409 -22.66 21.05 -29.45
C PHE A 409 -22.49 20.38 -30.81
N ALA A 410 -21.24 20.15 -31.21
CA ALA A 410 -20.92 19.42 -32.44
C ALA A 410 -21.51 18.00 -32.46
N SER A 411 -21.69 17.40 -31.28
CA SER A 411 -22.39 16.11 -31.08
C SER A 411 -23.90 16.16 -31.38
N GLY A 412 -24.46 17.35 -31.59
CA GLY A 412 -25.90 17.58 -31.73
C GLY A 412 -26.65 17.69 -30.40
N ILE A 413 -25.97 17.63 -29.25
CA ILE A 413 -26.57 17.93 -27.95
C ILE A 413 -26.92 19.43 -27.90
N SER A 414 -28.12 19.75 -27.43
CA SER A 414 -28.61 21.12 -27.28
C SER A 414 -28.94 21.44 -25.83
N VAL A 415 -28.43 22.58 -25.35
CA VAL A 415 -28.68 23.13 -24.01
C VAL A 415 -29.46 24.43 -24.20
N GLN A 416 -30.66 24.53 -23.63
CA GLN A 416 -31.49 25.74 -23.71
C GLN A 416 -31.97 26.13 -22.33
N GLY A 417 -31.63 27.33 -21.86
CA GLY A 417 -31.99 27.80 -20.52
C GLY A 417 -31.57 29.24 -20.29
N ILE A 418 -31.87 29.78 -19.11
CA ILE A 418 -31.47 31.13 -18.69
C ILE A 418 -30.12 31.03 -17.98
N ALA A 419 -29.07 31.64 -18.53
CA ALA A 419 -27.74 31.59 -17.92
C ALA A 419 -27.73 32.45 -16.64
N ARG A 420 -27.37 31.87 -15.49
CA ARG A 420 -27.38 32.58 -14.19
C ARG A 420 -26.00 32.96 -13.70
N TYR A 421 -25.01 32.11 -13.95
CA TYR A 421 -23.65 32.42 -13.56
C TYR A 421 -22.65 31.65 -14.43
N THR A 422 -21.42 32.16 -14.46
CA THR A 422 -20.25 31.46 -15.00
C THR A 422 -19.18 31.35 -13.93
N ARG A 423 -18.41 30.26 -13.95
CA ARG A 423 -17.25 30.07 -13.07
C ARG A 423 -16.00 29.90 -13.90
N HIS A 424 -14.95 30.58 -13.49
CA HIS A 424 -13.64 30.48 -14.11
C HIS A 424 -12.60 30.00 -13.10
N HIS A 425 -11.64 29.21 -13.57
CA HIS A 425 -10.49 28.77 -12.80
C HIS A 425 -9.25 28.86 -13.68
N GLU A 426 -8.18 29.48 -13.18
CA GLU A 426 -6.93 29.73 -13.92
C GLU A 426 -7.16 30.37 -15.31
N GLY A 427 -8.15 31.27 -15.41
CA GLY A 427 -8.49 31.98 -16.65
C GLY A 427 -9.29 31.17 -17.67
N LYS A 428 -9.64 29.91 -17.38
CA LYS A 428 -10.52 29.08 -18.20
C LYS A 428 -11.95 29.07 -17.65
N LEU A 429 -12.94 29.05 -18.54
CA LEU A 429 -14.34 28.82 -18.16
C LEU A 429 -14.52 27.33 -17.81
N ILE A 430 -15.01 27.05 -16.60
CA ILE A 430 -15.15 25.67 -16.09
C ILE A 430 -16.62 25.25 -15.90
N LEU A 431 -17.52 26.19 -15.61
CA LEU A 431 -18.93 25.88 -15.30
C LEU A 431 -19.85 27.02 -15.75
N ILE A 432 -21.03 26.67 -16.25
CA ILE A 432 -22.14 27.60 -16.51
C ILE A 432 -23.40 27.05 -15.84
N GLY A 433 -24.04 27.84 -14.98
CA GLY A 433 -25.32 27.46 -14.37
C GLY A 433 -26.50 28.00 -15.18
N PHE A 434 -27.49 27.15 -15.42
CA PHE A 434 -28.72 27.50 -16.13
C PHE A 434 -29.97 27.25 -15.28
N GLU A 435 -30.91 28.18 -15.31
CA GLU A 435 -32.29 27.96 -14.84
C GLU A 435 -33.24 27.71 -16.00
N ASP A 436 -34.38 27.09 -15.72
CA ASP A 436 -35.39 26.73 -16.74
C ASP A 436 -34.75 26.01 -17.94
N CYS A 437 -33.85 25.06 -17.63
CA CYS A 437 -32.95 24.47 -18.58
C CYS A 437 -33.49 23.15 -19.12
N THR A 438 -33.40 22.96 -20.44
CA THR A 438 -33.65 21.69 -21.10
C THR A 438 -32.39 21.24 -21.84
N LEU A 439 -31.97 20.01 -21.60
CA LEU A 439 -30.86 19.35 -22.32
C LEU A 439 -31.41 18.22 -23.18
N LYS A 440 -31.09 18.22 -24.48
CA LYS A 440 -31.55 17.19 -25.43
C LYS A 440 -30.42 16.66 -26.31
N GLU A 441 -30.45 15.36 -26.59
CA GLU A 441 -29.65 14.73 -27.64
C GLU A 441 -30.25 14.99 -29.04
N ALA A 442 -29.45 14.75 -30.08
CA ALA A 442 -29.87 14.89 -31.48
C ALA A 442 -31.07 14.01 -31.86
N ASN A 443 -31.26 12.87 -31.19
CA ASN A 443 -32.38 11.94 -31.40
C ASN A 443 -33.67 12.38 -30.68
N GLY A 444 -33.63 13.48 -29.92
CA GLY A 444 -34.77 14.00 -29.16
C GLY A 444 -34.88 13.49 -27.72
N ASN A 445 -33.99 12.60 -27.27
CA ASN A 445 -33.92 12.17 -25.88
C ASN A 445 -33.62 13.37 -24.97
N VAL A 446 -34.36 13.46 -23.88
CA VAL A 446 -34.18 14.52 -22.88
C VAL A 446 -33.23 14.03 -21.80
N LEU A 447 -32.11 14.73 -21.62
CA LEU A 447 -31.08 14.41 -20.63
C LEU A 447 -31.22 15.23 -19.34
N PHE A 448 -31.90 16.39 -19.40
CA PHE A 448 -32.22 17.25 -18.26
C PHE A 448 -33.50 18.04 -18.54
N GLN A 449 -34.33 18.23 -17.50
CA GLN A 449 -35.60 18.97 -17.58
C GLN A 449 -35.65 20.14 -16.58
N PRO A 450 -36.36 21.23 -16.91
CA PRO A 450 -36.45 22.42 -16.04
C PRO A 450 -36.91 22.13 -14.62
N GLU A 451 -37.79 21.14 -14.44
CA GLU A 451 -38.37 20.77 -13.15
C GLU A 451 -37.34 20.12 -12.21
N TRP A 452 -36.16 19.74 -12.70
CA TRP A 452 -35.10 19.12 -11.91
C TRP A 452 -34.21 20.15 -11.21
N GLY A 453 -34.39 21.44 -11.50
CA GLY A 453 -33.72 22.54 -10.83
C GLY A 453 -32.69 23.26 -11.70
N VAL A 454 -31.68 23.83 -11.05
CA VAL A 454 -30.57 24.51 -11.73
C VAL A 454 -29.70 23.46 -12.42
N TYR A 455 -29.41 23.69 -13.69
CA TYR A 455 -28.52 22.84 -14.47
C TYR A 455 -27.11 23.41 -14.49
N ASP A 456 -26.21 22.74 -13.79
CA ASP A 456 -24.78 23.08 -13.78
C ASP A 456 -24.07 22.37 -14.94
N MET A 457 -23.76 23.13 -15.99
CA MET A 457 -23.09 22.62 -17.17
C MET A 457 -21.56 22.72 -17.02
N ALA A 458 -20.90 21.57 -16.91
CA ALA A 458 -19.45 21.46 -17.02
C ALA A 458 -19.00 21.93 -18.40
N VAL A 459 -17.91 22.69 -18.44
CA VAL A 459 -17.31 23.17 -19.68
C VAL A 459 -16.02 22.41 -19.93
N GLY A 460 -15.86 21.89 -21.14
CA GLY A 460 -14.59 21.40 -21.65
C GLY A 460 -14.76 20.58 -22.91
N GLU A 461 -13.82 20.75 -23.83
CA GLU A 461 -13.78 20.01 -25.09
C GLU A 461 -13.61 18.50 -24.90
N LYS A 462 -12.80 18.08 -23.92
CA LYS A 462 -12.43 16.66 -23.73
C LYS A 462 -12.38 16.31 -22.26
N ILE A 463 -12.43 15.01 -21.99
CA ILE A 463 -11.98 14.45 -20.70
C ILE A 463 -10.51 14.07 -20.85
N VAL A 464 -9.64 14.74 -20.11
CA VAL A 464 -8.17 14.62 -20.23
C VAL A 464 -7.56 13.66 -19.19
N SER A 465 -8.33 13.29 -18.18
CA SER A 465 -7.89 12.37 -17.12
C SER A 465 -9.11 11.73 -16.46
N VAL A 466 -9.02 10.45 -16.13
CA VAL A 466 -9.97 9.76 -15.24
C VAL A 466 -9.20 8.94 -14.20
N PHE A 467 -9.53 9.06 -12.92
CA PHE A 467 -8.83 8.35 -11.86
C PHE A 467 -9.78 7.89 -10.76
N ASN A 468 -9.34 6.90 -9.98
CA ASN A 468 -10.12 6.35 -8.86
C ASN A 468 -10.18 7.33 -7.67
N GLY A 469 -11.32 7.36 -6.98
CA GLY A 469 -11.53 8.21 -5.82
C GLY A 469 -11.96 9.64 -6.16
N ALA A 470 -12.13 10.44 -5.10
CA ALA A 470 -12.59 11.82 -5.20
C ALA A 470 -11.45 12.81 -5.48
N ALA A 471 -11.76 13.90 -6.20
CA ALA A 471 -10.84 15.01 -6.39
C ALA A 471 -10.48 15.69 -5.06
N ASP A 472 -11.50 15.95 -4.23
CA ASP A 472 -11.34 16.46 -2.87
C ASP A 472 -11.82 15.39 -1.87
N LYS A 473 -10.93 14.46 -1.51
CA LYS A 473 -11.25 13.35 -0.61
C LYS A 473 -11.75 13.81 0.75
N ASP A 474 -11.15 14.87 1.32
CA ASP A 474 -11.51 15.37 2.64
C ASP A 474 -12.94 15.96 2.67
N ALA A 475 -13.43 16.49 1.54
CA ALA A 475 -14.80 16.99 1.40
C ALA A 475 -15.80 15.88 1.00
N TYR A 476 -15.36 14.92 0.19
CA TYR A 476 -16.24 13.93 -0.43
C TYR A 476 -16.40 12.65 0.41
N GLU A 477 -15.31 12.12 0.94
CA GLU A 477 -15.32 10.88 1.72
C GLU A 477 -15.87 11.17 3.12
N GLU A 478 -16.98 10.51 3.45
CA GLU A 478 -17.35 10.39 4.86
C GLU A 478 -16.34 9.46 5.49
N LEU A 479 -15.69 9.89 6.57
CA LEU A 479 -14.77 9.06 7.36
C LEU A 479 -15.36 7.66 7.50
N THR A 480 -14.75 6.69 6.84
CA THR A 480 -15.18 5.31 6.88
C THR A 480 -15.12 4.89 8.34
N HIS A 481 -16.14 4.16 8.79
CA HIS A 481 -16.12 3.55 10.11
C HIS A 481 -14.95 2.56 10.15
N VAL A 482 -13.84 2.99 10.75
CA VAL A 482 -12.75 2.11 11.17
C VAL A 482 -13.37 1.13 12.14
N SER A 483 -13.19 -0.17 11.89
CA SER A 483 -13.72 -1.23 12.75
C SER A 483 -13.39 -0.95 14.21
N ASP A 484 -14.40 -0.93 15.08
CA ASP A 484 -14.23 -0.79 16.54
C ASP A 484 -13.56 -2.04 17.17
N GLN A 485 -13.26 -3.08 16.38
CA GLN A 485 -12.61 -4.29 16.85
C GLN A 485 -11.10 -4.09 16.97
N HIS A 486 -10.69 -3.52 18.10
CA HIS A 486 -9.30 -3.53 18.52
C HIS A 486 -8.84 -4.96 18.83
N THR A 487 -7.60 -5.30 18.45
CA THR A 487 -6.92 -6.54 18.85
C THR A 487 -7.04 -6.75 20.37
N HIS A 488 -7.70 -7.84 20.74
CA HIS A 488 -8.07 -8.15 22.12
C HIS A 488 -6.83 -8.34 23.00
N LYS A 489 -6.94 -7.90 24.27
CA LYS A 489 -5.88 -8.08 25.29
C LYS A 489 -5.68 -9.57 25.58
N VAL A 490 -4.62 -10.15 25.03
CA VAL A 490 -4.26 -11.55 25.29
C VAL A 490 -3.97 -11.74 26.78
N THR A 491 -4.74 -12.61 27.43
CA THR A 491 -4.48 -13.00 28.82
C THR A 491 -3.70 -14.32 28.79
N TYR A 492 -2.41 -14.23 29.10
CA TYR A 492 -1.52 -15.40 29.12
C TYR A 492 -1.75 -16.26 30.37
N ASP A 493 -1.73 -17.58 30.20
CA ASP A 493 -1.75 -18.52 31.31
C ASP A 493 -0.46 -18.46 32.14
N ALA A 494 -0.49 -19.09 33.33
CA ALA A 494 0.64 -19.05 34.25
C ALA A 494 1.93 -19.67 33.68
N ALA A 495 1.81 -20.71 32.84
CA ALA A 495 2.96 -21.36 32.21
C ALA A 495 3.63 -20.43 31.19
N THR A 496 2.83 -19.73 30.37
CA THR A 496 3.29 -18.78 29.38
C THR A 496 3.93 -17.55 30.03
N GLN A 497 3.35 -17.07 31.14
CA GLN A 497 3.95 -15.98 31.92
C GLN A 497 5.32 -16.38 32.52
N GLU A 498 5.46 -17.61 32.99
CA GLU A 498 6.75 -18.14 33.46
C GLU A 498 7.78 -18.24 32.33
N LEU A 499 7.36 -18.71 31.14
CA LEU A 499 8.24 -18.72 29.98
C LEU A 499 8.67 -17.29 29.58
N HIS A 500 7.75 -16.32 29.58
CA HIS A 500 8.09 -14.91 29.38
C HIS A 500 9.09 -14.39 30.42
N HIS A 501 9.00 -14.84 31.67
CA HIS A 501 9.97 -14.50 32.71
C HIS A 501 11.35 -15.07 32.37
N ILE A 502 11.45 -16.34 31.98
CA ILE A 502 12.71 -16.98 31.59
C ILE A 502 13.40 -16.22 30.45
N TYR A 503 12.68 -15.90 29.37
CA TYR A 503 13.22 -15.12 28.25
C TYR A 503 13.71 -13.73 28.68
N ARG A 504 12.97 -13.07 29.57
CA ARG A 504 13.35 -11.75 30.10
C ARG A 504 14.66 -11.81 30.87
N GLU A 505 14.84 -12.82 31.71
CA GLU A 505 16.06 -12.97 32.50
C GLU A 505 17.26 -13.37 31.63
N ILE A 506 17.08 -14.24 30.63
CA ILE A 506 18.11 -14.53 29.63
C ILE A 506 18.55 -13.25 28.91
N ARG A 507 17.60 -12.39 28.52
CA ARG A 507 17.89 -11.08 27.94
C ARG A 507 18.62 -10.16 28.91
N ASN A 508 18.21 -10.09 30.18
CA ASN A 508 18.91 -9.30 31.20
C ASN A 508 20.37 -9.75 31.34
N ILE A 509 20.64 -11.07 31.35
CA ILE A 509 22.00 -11.64 31.41
C ILE A 509 22.80 -11.30 30.15
N ARG A 510 22.17 -11.36 28.96
CA ARG A 510 22.77 -10.93 27.69
C ARG A 510 23.25 -9.48 27.76
N GLU A 511 22.38 -8.58 28.23
CA GLU A 511 22.65 -7.14 28.37
C GLU A 511 23.54 -6.79 29.59
N GLY A 512 24.05 -7.77 30.33
CA GLY A 512 24.94 -7.56 31.48
C GLY A 512 24.23 -7.08 32.76
N LYS A 513 22.91 -7.18 32.81
CA LYS A 513 22.05 -6.78 33.95
C LYS A 513 21.65 -7.95 34.85
N GLY A 514 21.94 -9.18 34.46
CA GLY A 514 21.58 -10.41 35.20
C GLY A 514 22.78 -11.26 35.61
N ASP A 515 22.54 -12.24 36.49
CA ASP A 515 23.54 -13.20 36.94
C ASP A 515 23.67 -14.38 35.96
N VAL A 516 24.86 -14.52 35.37
CA VAL A 516 25.24 -15.63 34.50
C VAL A 516 25.05 -16.99 35.19
N SER A 517 25.26 -17.08 36.50
CA SER A 517 25.21 -18.36 37.22
C SER A 517 23.81 -19.00 37.17
N SER A 518 22.78 -18.20 36.95
CA SER A 518 21.39 -18.63 36.84
C SER A 518 21.05 -19.33 35.51
N LEU A 519 21.89 -19.21 34.46
CA LEU A 519 21.63 -19.79 33.14
C LEU A 519 21.40 -21.31 33.19
N GLY A 520 22.14 -22.03 34.05
CA GLY A 520 21.95 -23.47 34.22
C GLY A 520 20.57 -23.83 34.78
N GLY A 521 20.05 -23.04 35.72
CA GLY A 521 18.71 -23.23 36.28
C GLY A 521 17.61 -22.98 35.25
N TYR A 522 17.75 -21.92 34.46
CA TYR A 522 16.82 -21.63 33.36
C TYR A 522 16.84 -22.73 32.29
N PHE A 523 18.02 -23.23 31.92
CA PHE A 523 18.14 -24.33 30.97
C PHE A 523 17.45 -25.61 31.47
N GLU A 524 17.58 -25.96 32.76
CA GLU A 524 16.87 -27.11 33.33
C GLU A 524 15.34 -26.94 33.28
N LEU A 525 14.83 -25.72 33.55
CA LEU A 525 13.39 -25.43 33.41
C LEU A 525 12.92 -25.60 31.96
N LEU A 526 13.69 -25.12 30.99
CA LEU A 526 13.38 -25.29 29.55
C LEU A 526 13.35 -26.78 29.18
N LYS A 527 14.38 -27.53 29.60
CA LYS A 527 14.51 -28.98 29.33
C LYS A 527 13.40 -29.81 29.96
N THR A 528 12.86 -29.40 31.11
CA THR A 528 11.89 -30.21 31.88
C THR A 528 10.45 -29.78 31.66
N SER A 529 10.16 -28.48 31.74
CA SER A 529 8.83 -27.89 31.77
C SER A 529 8.41 -27.23 30.46
N PHE A 530 9.35 -26.75 29.64
CA PHE A 530 9.08 -26.05 28.38
C PHE A 530 9.76 -26.75 27.19
N ARG A 531 9.59 -28.07 27.08
CA ARG A 531 10.33 -28.93 26.13
C ARG A 531 10.21 -28.55 24.66
N GLN A 532 9.15 -27.83 24.29
CA GLN A 532 8.93 -27.36 22.92
C GLN A 532 9.76 -26.10 22.60
N ASP A 533 10.23 -25.38 23.61
CA ASP A 533 11.06 -24.21 23.43
C ASP A 533 12.48 -24.62 23.00
N TRP A 534 12.93 -24.06 21.88
CA TRP A 534 14.31 -24.21 21.40
C TRP A 534 15.06 -22.87 21.41
N LEU A 535 14.34 -21.74 21.30
CA LEU A 535 14.93 -20.43 21.07
C LEU A 535 15.56 -19.84 22.33
N ALA A 536 14.97 -20.01 23.52
CA ALA A 536 15.63 -19.58 24.76
C ALA A 536 16.90 -20.40 25.01
N SER A 537 16.87 -21.71 24.73
CA SER A 537 18.05 -22.57 24.79
C SER A 537 19.13 -22.12 23.80
N MET A 538 18.74 -21.67 22.61
CA MET A 538 19.65 -21.08 21.62
C MET A 538 20.28 -19.77 22.13
N GLU A 539 19.51 -18.88 22.76
CA GLU A 539 20.05 -17.66 23.37
C GLU A 539 21.03 -17.96 24.51
N ILE A 540 20.73 -18.97 25.36
CA ILE A 540 21.65 -19.43 26.40
C ILE A 540 22.96 -19.92 25.76
N LEU A 541 22.89 -20.78 24.74
CA LEU A 541 24.08 -21.31 24.06
C LEU A 541 24.95 -20.19 23.52
N GLU A 542 24.35 -19.19 22.88
CA GLU A 542 25.06 -18.05 22.32
C GLU A 542 25.80 -17.24 23.39
N ILE A 543 25.12 -16.93 24.52
CA ILE A 543 25.73 -16.21 25.64
C ILE A 543 26.94 -16.98 26.18
N LEU A 544 26.78 -18.29 26.41
CA LEU A 544 27.85 -19.14 26.94
C LEU A 544 29.05 -19.21 26.00
N TYR A 545 28.78 -19.40 24.70
CA TYR A 545 29.81 -19.52 23.66
C TYR A 545 30.59 -18.20 23.47
N HIS A 546 29.91 -17.06 23.29
CA HIS A 546 30.60 -15.78 23.03
C HIS A 546 31.30 -15.21 24.26
N LYS A 547 30.75 -15.42 25.46
CA LYS A 547 31.41 -14.99 26.69
C LYS A 547 32.48 -16.00 27.17
N ALA A 548 32.57 -17.18 26.55
CA ALA A 548 33.47 -18.27 26.92
C ALA A 548 33.35 -18.68 28.40
N ILE A 549 32.11 -18.86 28.87
CA ILE A 549 31.77 -19.16 30.27
C ILE A 549 31.02 -20.48 30.40
N HIS A 550 31.18 -21.16 31.54
CA HIS A 550 30.58 -22.48 31.84
C HIS A 550 30.66 -23.51 30.68
N PRO A 551 31.86 -23.95 30.25
CA PRO A 551 32.04 -24.82 29.07
C PRO A 551 31.26 -26.14 29.13
N GLN A 552 31.06 -26.68 30.33
CA GLN A 552 30.29 -27.90 30.52
C GLN A 552 28.80 -27.68 30.20
N LEU A 553 28.24 -26.55 30.65
CA LEU A 553 26.86 -26.17 30.36
C LEU A 553 26.71 -25.85 28.87
N GLU A 554 27.65 -25.12 28.27
CA GLU A 554 27.65 -24.84 26.82
C GLU A 554 27.54 -26.14 26.01
N LYS A 555 28.36 -27.13 26.35
CA LYS A 555 28.34 -28.44 25.69
C LYS A 555 27.00 -29.16 25.89
N GLU A 556 26.43 -29.09 27.07
CA GLU A 556 25.13 -29.71 27.36
C GLU A 556 24.00 -29.08 26.54
N VAL A 557 23.93 -27.74 26.52
CA VAL A 557 22.92 -26.99 25.75
C VAL A 557 23.06 -27.27 24.25
N ARG A 558 24.30 -27.31 23.74
CA ARG A 558 24.58 -27.66 22.34
C ARG A 558 24.07 -29.06 21.97
N ILE A 559 24.41 -30.07 22.78
CA ILE A 559 23.95 -31.44 22.54
C ILE A 559 22.44 -31.53 22.59
N TYR A 560 21.79 -30.83 23.52
CA TYR A 560 20.33 -30.76 23.60
C TYR A 560 19.71 -30.21 22.32
N LEU A 561 20.22 -29.08 21.81
CA LEU A 561 19.75 -28.47 20.57
C LEU A 561 20.00 -29.38 19.35
N GLU A 562 21.20 -29.98 19.23
CA GLU A 562 21.53 -30.90 18.14
C GLU A 562 20.63 -32.16 18.13
N LEU A 563 20.36 -32.72 19.32
CA LEU A 563 19.41 -33.84 19.45
C LEU A 563 17.99 -33.41 19.06
N LYS A 564 17.54 -32.24 19.53
CA LYS A 564 16.22 -31.69 19.19
C LYS A 564 16.09 -31.49 17.68
N ALA A 565 17.11 -30.92 17.02
CA ALA A 565 17.16 -30.76 15.56
C ALA A 565 17.14 -32.10 14.81
N ALA A 566 17.72 -33.16 15.38
CA ALA A 566 17.73 -34.49 14.78
C ALA A 566 16.40 -35.24 14.96
N THR A 567 15.67 -35.00 16.05
CA THR A 567 14.41 -35.70 16.37
C THR A 567 13.15 -34.96 15.93
N GLU A 568 13.22 -33.63 15.83
CA GLU A 568 12.07 -32.76 15.55
C GLU A 568 12.33 -31.99 14.26
N THR A 569 11.83 -32.52 13.14
CA THR A 569 12.11 -32.01 11.79
C THR A 569 11.68 -30.57 11.58
N GLU A 570 10.68 -30.08 12.32
CA GLU A 570 10.22 -28.69 12.28
C GLU A 570 11.30 -27.68 12.75
N TYR A 571 12.13 -28.06 13.73
CA TYR A 571 13.18 -27.17 14.27
C TYR A 571 14.55 -27.40 13.65
N GLN A 572 14.73 -28.47 12.87
CA GLN A 572 16.02 -28.85 12.30
C GLN A 572 16.73 -27.69 11.60
N LYS A 573 16.04 -27.02 10.66
CA LYS A 573 16.61 -25.89 9.91
C LYS A 573 16.90 -24.70 10.83
N LEU A 574 15.96 -24.34 11.69
CA LEU A 574 16.09 -23.19 12.61
C LEU A 574 17.28 -23.39 13.57
N ILE A 575 17.39 -24.55 14.20
CA ILE A 575 18.49 -24.82 15.12
C ILE A 575 19.83 -24.80 14.39
N ASN A 576 19.93 -25.44 13.22
CA ASN A 576 21.18 -25.47 12.44
C ASN A 576 21.62 -24.07 11.98
N ASP A 577 20.67 -23.25 11.50
CA ASP A 577 20.91 -21.87 11.12
C ASP A 577 21.37 -21.03 12.35
N GLY A 578 20.74 -21.24 13.51
CA GLY A 578 21.14 -20.64 14.78
C GLY A 578 22.59 -20.99 15.18
N LEU A 579 22.92 -22.29 15.16
CA LEU A 579 24.28 -22.77 15.45
C LEU A 579 25.31 -22.16 14.49
N HIS A 580 24.97 -22.02 13.22
CA HIS A 580 25.84 -21.40 12.22
C HIS A 580 26.14 -19.93 12.54
N VAL A 581 25.12 -19.13 12.89
CA VAL A 581 25.29 -17.71 13.26
C VAL A 581 26.07 -17.56 14.57
N ILE A 582 25.88 -18.44 15.55
CA ILE A 582 26.69 -18.43 16.78
C ILE A 582 28.18 -18.60 16.46
N GLN A 583 28.53 -19.51 15.54
CA GLN A 583 29.90 -19.75 15.10
C GLN A 583 30.47 -18.63 14.21
N ASN A 584 29.59 -17.89 13.52
CA ASN A 584 29.94 -16.83 12.58
C ASN A 584 29.26 -15.51 13.01
N PRO A 585 29.70 -14.91 14.13
CA PRO A 585 28.98 -13.82 14.76
C PRO A 585 28.81 -12.64 13.81
N VAL A 586 27.60 -12.10 13.79
CA VAL A 586 27.27 -10.84 13.14
C VAL A 586 27.31 -9.73 14.18
N SER A 587 27.98 -8.64 13.84
CA SER A 587 27.90 -7.41 14.60
C SER A 587 27.39 -6.33 13.68
N GLN A 588 26.37 -5.59 14.15
CA GLN A 588 25.96 -4.37 13.49
C GLN A 588 27.03 -3.32 13.82
N LEU A 589 28.12 -3.31 13.05
CA LEU A 589 29.21 -2.36 13.24
C LEU A 589 28.67 -0.95 13.01
N ILE A 590 28.81 -0.09 14.02
CA ILE A 590 28.60 1.35 13.88
C ILE A 590 29.86 1.89 13.19
N THR A 591 29.84 2.04 11.87
CA THR A 591 30.86 2.84 11.19
C THR A 591 30.36 4.27 11.13
N GLU A 592 31.00 5.17 11.89
CA GLU A 592 30.76 6.62 11.82
C GLU A 592 31.16 7.25 10.47
N GLU A 593 31.72 6.49 9.53
CA GLU A 593 32.09 6.97 8.19
C GLU A 593 31.01 6.59 7.16
N ASP A 594 30.09 7.53 6.91
CA ASP A 594 29.60 7.98 5.58
C ASP A 594 28.45 9.00 5.71
#